data_AF-A0A132PV80-F1
#
_entry.id   AF-A0A132PV80-F1
#
_cell.length_a   1.000
_cell.length_b   1.000
_cell.length_c   1.000
_cell.angle_alpha   90.00
_cell.angle_beta   90.00
_cell.angle_gamma   90.00
#
_symmetry.space_group_name_H-M   'P 1'
#
loop_
_entity.id
_entity.type
_entity.pdbx_description
1 polymer ?
#
loop_
_entity_poly.entity_id
_entity_poly.type
_entity_poly.pdbx_seq_one_letter_code
_entity_poly.pdbx_strand_id
1 'polypeptide(L)'
;MDSPISGRDLSLFRIVYAFYVLLTVYRADYAAYLPPAAFDPPVGPFAVLGGAPSAAVIWLIQAALCMCLATLAIGWRTRFSALAVGVLQIMLYGIGYSFGKIDHTIFLPFVALLLAFSAWGSSYSVDSRRGSADLSGNSWVPRCLAVALGVGMLTAGLSKVHGGWLDWSSQATYGYAIIREDVLNTPLDGSAMWWPINHPVLWELMDYATIVMECGVILAALSWRLFYVALAGLSVFHVIARVVLGILFPYNLMVYAAFVPWSRWSAVPVDRLDKLAARLASSLWMRAAVSTVIASVGLLLVALRPEWFVPTVYLIAILIAGAIGLGYLVSLIVRARPRLVRQ
;
A
#
# COMPACT_ATOMS: atom_id res chain seq x y z
N MET A 1 7.79 -24.25 -3.78
CA MET A 1 6.36 -24.04 -4.08
C MET A 1 6.26 -22.82 -4.95
N ASP A 2 5.73 -22.96 -6.16
CA ASP A 2 5.58 -21.83 -7.08
C ASP A 2 4.66 -20.75 -6.50
N SER A 3 4.89 -19.51 -6.90
CA SER A 3 4.02 -18.39 -6.55
C SER A 3 2.60 -18.67 -7.08
N PRO A 4 1.55 -18.55 -6.25
CA PRO A 4 0.17 -18.69 -6.71
C PRO A 4 -0.29 -17.51 -7.58
N ILE A 5 0.55 -16.47 -7.71
CA ILE A 5 0.32 -15.26 -8.49
C ILE A 5 1.10 -15.32 -9.80
N SER A 6 0.38 -15.13 -10.89
CA SER A 6 0.92 -15.16 -12.25
C SER A 6 1.45 -13.79 -12.69
N GLY A 7 2.25 -13.78 -13.76
CA GLY A 7 2.69 -12.52 -14.40
C GLY A 7 1.53 -11.65 -14.91
N ARG A 8 0.40 -12.26 -15.30
CA ARG A 8 -0.82 -11.54 -15.69
C ARG A 8 -1.44 -10.82 -14.49
N ASP A 9 -1.52 -11.48 -13.35
CA ASP A 9 -2.03 -10.88 -12.11
C ASP A 9 -1.18 -9.67 -11.69
N LEU A 10 0.15 -9.84 -11.71
CA LEU A 10 1.07 -8.74 -11.40
C LEU A 10 0.96 -7.60 -12.41
N SER A 11 0.72 -7.90 -13.69
CA SER A 11 0.55 -6.88 -14.73
C SER A 11 -0.73 -6.05 -14.55
N LEU A 12 -1.82 -6.68 -14.08
CA LEU A 12 -3.03 -5.96 -13.70
C LEU A 12 -2.79 -5.14 -12.42
N PHE A 13 -2.12 -5.73 -11.43
CA PHE A 13 -1.74 -5.03 -10.22
C PHE A 13 -0.88 -3.78 -10.49
N ARG A 14 0.06 -3.82 -11.45
CA ARG A 14 0.85 -2.65 -11.87
C ARG A 14 -0.04 -1.45 -12.21
N ILE A 15 -1.12 -1.69 -12.95
CA ILE A 15 -2.07 -0.65 -13.37
C ILE A 15 -2.81 -0.11 -12.14
N VAL A 16 -3.33 -1.00 -11.28
CA VAL A 16 -4.01 -0.63 -10.03
C VAL A 16 -3.09 0.20 -9.14
N TYR A 17 -1.86 -0.25 -8.92
CA TYR A 17 -0.83 0.45 -8.16
C TYR A 17 -0.56 1.83 -8.74
N ALA A 18 -0.29 1.94 -10.04
CA ALA A 18 0.04 3.21 -10.67
C ALA A 18 -1.08 4.24 -10.53
N PHE A 19 -2.34 3.83 -10.75
CA PHE A 19 -3.49 4.71 -10.59
C PHE A 19 -3.78 5.04 -9.13
N TYR A 20 -3.67 4.08 -8.21
CA TYR A 20 -3.82 4.35 -6.79
C TYR A 20 -2.82 5.42 -6.33
N VAL A 21 -1.53 5.27 -6.67
CA VAL A 21 -0.51 6.26 -6.31
C VAL A 21 -0.77 7.60 -7.00
N LEU A 22 -1.23 7.64 -8.25
CA LEU A 22 -1.62 8.89 -8.93
C LEU A 22 -2.75 9.64 -8.22
N LEU A 23 -3.75 8.91 -7.71
CA LEU A 23 -4.87 9.49 -6.96
C LEU A 23 -4.42 10.00 -5.58
N THR A 24 -3.36 9.43 -5.02
CA THR A 24 -2.92 9.69 -3.63
C THR A 24 -1.48 10.19 -3.55
N VAL A 25 -0.98 10.87 -4.60
CA VAL A 25 0.40 11.38 -4.64
C VAL A 25 0.67 12.23 -3.40
N TYR A 26 1.74 11.91 -2.68
CA TYR A 26 2.11 12.60 -1.46
C TYR A 26 2.50 14.05 -1.74
N ARG A 27 1.90 14.96 -0.97
CA ARG A 27 2.14 16.40 -1.04
C ARG A 27 3.19 16.79 0.01
N ALA A 28 4.41 16.99 -0.46
CA ALA A 28 5.53 17.44 0.37
C ALA A 28 5.76 18.96 0.27
N ASP A 29 4.93 19.70 -0.50
CA ASP A 29 5.11 21.13 -0.78
C ASP A 29 5.08 21.99 0.49
N TYR A 30 4.35 21.56 1.52
CA TYR A 30 4.33 22.21 2.83
C TYR A 30 5.72 22.35 3.45
N ALA A 31 6.65 21.42 3.17
CA ALA A 31 8.00 21.42 3.71
C ALA A 31 8.78 22.69 3.36
N ALA A 32 8.52 23.28 2.19
CA ALA A 32 9.18 24.50 1.74
C ALA A 32 8.75 25.76 2.51
N TYR A 33 7.66 25.68 3.28
CA TYR A 33 7.10 26.80 4.04
C TYR A 33 7.33 26.66 5.56
N LEU A 34 7.96 25.57 6.00
CA LEU A 34 8.31 25.36 7.40
C LEU A 34 9.64 26.05 7.74
N PRO A 35 9.84 26.47 9.00
CA PRO A 35 11.10 27.04 9.44
C PRO A 35 12.27 26.05 9.21
N PRO A 36 13.44 26.50 8.74
CA PRO A 36 14.60 25.62 8.54
C PRO A 36 15.01 24.85 9.80
N ALA A 37 14.81 25.44 10.98
CA ALA A 37 15.12 24.80 12.26
C ALA A 37 14.24 23.57 12.57
N ALA A 38 13.11 23.40 11.88
CA ALA A 38 12.26 22.22 12.01
C ALA A 38 12.69 21.06 11.08
N PHE A 39 13.65 21.30 10.18
CA PHE A 39 14.20 20.27 9.31
C PHE A 39 15.29 19.50 10.06
N ASP A 40 14.90 18.36 10.63
CA ASP A 40 15.76 17.44 11.40
C ASP A 40 15.65 16.03 10.79
N PRO A 41 16.36 15.78 9.66
CA PRO A 41 16.32 14.49 8.98
C PRO A 41 16.88 13.36 9.86
N PRO A 42 16.21 12.20 9.93
CA PRO A 42 16.79 11.03 10.58
C PRO A 42 18.04 10.56 9.83
N VAL A 43 18.83 9.68 10.47
CA VAL A 43 20.02 9.08 9.86
C VAL A 43 19.68 8.46 8.51
N GLY A 44 20.34 8.94 7.44
CA GLY A 44 20.11 8.47 6.09
C GLY A 44 20.49 9.50 5.03
N PRO A 45 20.10 9.28 3.76
CA PRO A 45 20.50 10.15 2.64
C PRO A 45 20.04 11.60 2.77
N PHE A 46 18.96 11.89 3.52
CA PHE A 46 18.46 13.25 3.70
C PHE A 46 19.24 14.04 4.75
N ALA A 47 20.04 13.38 5.59
CA ALA A 47 20.90 14.04 6.59
C ALA A 47 22.01 14.90 5.96
N VAL A 48 22.28 14.73 4.65
CA VAL A 48 23.24 15.57 3.92
C VAL A 48 22.62 16.89 3.45
N LEU A 49 21.30 17.04 3.54
CA LEU A 49 20.61 18.27 3.17
C LEU A 49 20.73 19.28 4.32
N GLY A 50 21.17 20.50 4.01
CA GLY A 50 21.23 21.59 5.00
C GLY A 50 19.86 22.24 5.30
N GLY A 51 18.78 21.69 4.76
CA GLY A 51 17.42 22.22 4.89
C GLY A 51 16.47 21.61 3.86
N ALA A 52 15.17 21.92 4.00
CA ALA A 52 14.17 21.47 3.06
C ALA A 52 14.39 22.07 1.65
N PRO A 53 14.17 21.28 0.57
CA PRO A 53 14.21 21.81 -0.79
C PRO A 53 13.15 22.88 -1.04
N SER A 54 13.39 23.77 -2.02
CA SER A 54 12.41 24.77 -2.41
C SER A 54 11.13 24.15 -2.98
N ALA A 55 10.01 24.87 -2.90
CA ALA A 55 8.72 24.41 -3.44
C ALA A 55 8.83 24.02 -4.91
N ALA A 56 9.59 24.76 -5.72
CA ALA A 56 9.80 24.45 -7.14
C ALA A 56 10.47 23.08 -7.33
N VAL A 57 11.49 22.74 -6.52
CA VAL A 57 12.15 21.42 -6.58
C VAL A 57 11.17 20.31 -6.21
N ILE A 58 10.36 20.51 -5.17
CA ILE A 58 9.35 19.54 -4.75
C ILE A 58 8.29 19.31 -5.84
N TRP A 59 7.80 20.38 -6.48
CA TRP A 59 6.88 20.29 -7.61
C TRP A 59 7.50 19.56 -8.81
N LEU A 60 8.78 19.78 -9.11
CA LEU A 60 9.49 19.04 -10.17
C LEU A 60 9.56 17.55 -9.86
N ILE A 61 9.85 17.16 -8.60
CA ILE A 61 9.85 15.75 -8.17
C ILE A 61 8.45 15.15 -8.31
N GLN A 62 7.40 15.86 -7.91
CA GLN A 62 6.01 15.39 -8.04
C GLN A 62 5.58 15.25 -9.51
N ALA A 63 5.94 16.20 -10.37
CA ALA A 63 5.67 16.14 -11.81
C ALA A 63 6.41 14.95 -12.46
N ALA A 64 7.68 14.74 -12.11
CA ALA A 64 8.45 13.58 -12.55
C ALA A 64 7.81 12.28 -12.07
N LEU A 65 7.35 12.21 -10.81
CA LEU A 65 6.66 11.04 -10.26
C LEU A 65 5.36 10.75 -11.04
N CYS A 66 4.53 11.77 -11.30
CA CYS A 66 3.31 11.62 -12.08
C CYS A 66 3.59 11.09 -13.50
N MET A 67 4.66 11.58 -14.13
CA MET A 67 5.10 11.09 -15.43
C MET A 67 5.54 9.62 -15.36
N CYS A 68 6.39 9.25 -14.39
CA CYS A 68 6.84 7.88 -14.22
C CYS A 68 5.71 6.91 -13.86
N LEU A 69 4.69 7.37 -13.11
CA LEU A 69 3.48 6.59 -12.84
C LEU A 69 2.63 6.41 -14.09
N ALA A 70 2.50 7.45 -14.92
CA ALA A 70 1.79 7.35 -16.20
C ALA A 70 2.46 6.36 -17.15
N THR A 71 3.79 6.43 -17.28
CA THR A 71 4.56 5.46 -18.09
C THR A 71 4.52 4.06 -17.49
N LEU A 72 4.51 3.92 -16.16
CA LEU A 72 4.32 2.65 -15.47
C LEU A 72 2.93 2.07 -15.72
N ALA A 73 1.86 2.87 -15.68
CA ALA A 73 0.50 2.42 -15.91
C ALA A 73 0.34 1.78 -17.29
N ILE A 74 0.81 2.47 -18.34
CA ILE A 74 0.78 1.92 -19.71
C ILE A 74 1.84 0.84 -19.96
N GLY A 75 2.75 0.63 -19.02
CA GLY A 75 3.82 -0.37 -19.09
C GLY A 75 4.85 -0.05 -20.17
N TRP A 76 5.30 1.21 -20.22
CA TRP A 76 6.41 1.66 -21.06
C TRP A 76 7.68 1.82 -20.22
N ARG A 77 8.76 1.15 -20.65
CA ARG A 77 10.01 1.05 -19.88
C ARG A 77 9.75 0.64 -18.42
N THR A 78 8.88 -0.33 -18.24
CA THR A 78 8.23 -0.74 -17.00
C THR A 78 9.20 -0.85 -15.84
N ARG A 79 10.34 -1.53 -16.02
CA ARG A 79 11.37 -1.66 -14.98
C ARG A 79 11.98 -0.32 -14.57
N PHE A 80 12.34 0.53 -15.53
CA PHE A 80 12.91 1.85 -15.23
C PHE A 80 11.87 2.79 -14.61
N SER A 81 10.65 2.81 -15.17
CA SER A 81 9.52 3.58 -14.63
C SER A 81 9.24 3.17 -13.18
N ALA A 82 9.24 1.87 -12.89
CA ALA A 82 9.08 1.33 -11.54
C ALA A 82 10.16 1.77 -10.55
N LEU A 83 11.43 1.64 -10.94
CA LEU A 83 12.56 2.07 -10.10
C LEU A 83 12.50 3.57 -9.83
N ALA A 84 12.23 4.37 -10.86
CA ALA A 84 12.06 5.81 -10.74
C ALA A 84 10.88 6.16 -9.81
N VAL A 85 9.73 5.50 -9.94
CA VAL A 85 8.58 5.68 -9.03
C VAL A 85 8.95 5.36 -7.59
N GLY A 86 9.70 4.29 -7.33
CA GLY A 86 10.16 3.93 -5.99
C GLY A 86 11.09 5.00 -5.39
N VAL A 87 12.10 5.43 -6.16
CA VAL A 87 13.06 6.45 -5.73
C VAL A 87 12.39 7.80 -5.49
N LEU A 88 11.56 8.28 -6.42
CA LEU A 88 10.87 9.56 -6.30
C LEU A 88 9.88 9.58 -5.12
N GLN A 89 9.22 8.47 -4.83
CA GLN A 89 8.41 8.35 -3.61
C GLN A 89 9.27 8.40 -2.35
N ILE A 90 10.42 7.70 -2.30
CA ILE A 90 11.36 7.81 -1.17
C ILE A 90 11.83 9.26 -1.00
N MET A 91 12.10 9.98 -2.09
CA MET A 91 12.42 11.41 -2.05
C MET A 91 11.32 12.23 -1.40
N LEU A 92 10.07 12.09 -1.85
CA LEU A 92 8.95 12.87 -1.31
C LEU A 92 8.64 12.52 0.14
N TYR A 93 8.59 11.23 0.50
CA TYR A 93 8.34 10.81 1.88
C TYR A 93 9.51 11.19 2.80
N GLY A 94 10.75 11.02 2.36
CA GLY A 94 11.93 11.39 3.14
C GLY A 94 12.00 12.88 3.45
N ILE A 95 11.61 13.74 2.50
CA ILE A 95 11.46 15.19 2.76
C ILE A 95 10.42 15.42 3.86
N GLY A 96 9.24 14.78 3.78
CA GLY A 96 8.21 14.91 4.80
C GLY A 96 8.63 14.39 6.18
N TYR A 97 9.36 13.27 6.22
CA TYR A 97 9.84 12.62 7.44
C TYR A 97 10.99 13.37 8.11
N SER A 98 11.63 14.28 7.39
CA SER A 98 12.65 15.16 7.96
C SER A 98 12.07 16.24 8.88
N PHE A 99 10.76 16.23 9.14
CA PHE A 99 10.08 17.09 10.11
C PHE A 99 9.53 16.30 11.30
N GLY A 100 10.11 15.13 11.61
CA GLY A 100 9.84 14.36 12.82
C GLY A 100 8.60 13.44 12.78
N LYS A 101 7.72 13.57 11.77
CA LYS A 101 6.58 12.65 11.59
C LYS A 101 6.92 11.56 10.59
N ILE A 102 7.01 10.30 11.05
CA ILE A 102 7.15 9.13 10.17
C ILE A 102 5.79 8.44 10.04
N ASP A 103 5.30 8.31 8.81
CA ASP A 103 4.05 7.62 8.49
C ASP A 103 4.29 6.20 7.94
N HIS A 104 3.21 5.44 7.81
CA HIS A 104 3.25 4.02 7.44
C HIS A 104 3.29 3.83 5.90
N THR A 105 4.02 4.70 5.19
CA THR A 105 4.03 4.71 3.71
C THR A 105 5.13 3.86 3.09
N ILE A 106 6.07 3.36 3.90
CA ILE A 106 7.33 2.73 3.45
C ILE A 106 7.13 1.59 2.45
N PHE A 107 6.02 0.87 2.54
CA PHE A 107 5.77 -0.23 1.63
C PHE A 107 5.41 0.19 0.21
N LEU A 108 4.83 1.38 0.02
CA LEU A 108 4.41 1.84 -1.30
C LEU A 108 5.60 1.97 -2.27
N PRO A 109 6.72 2.66 -1.94
CA PRO A 109 7.90 2.66 -2.79
C PRO A 109 8.54 1.27 -2.91
N PHE A 110 8.55 0.47 -1.84
CA PHE A 110 9.14 -0.88 -1.86
C PHE A 110 8.43 -1.82 -2.84
N VAL A 111 7.10 -1.73 -2.96
CA VAL A 111 6.34 -2.48 -3.97
C VAL A 111 6.88 -2.18 -5.37
N ALA A 112 7.05 -0.90 -5.73
CA ALA A 112 7.57 -0.55 -7.04
C ALA A 112 9.02 -1.00 -7.25
N LEU A 113 9.89 -0.81 -6.24
CA LEU A 113 11.30 -1.21 -6.32
C LEU A 113 11.46 -2.71 -6.48
N LEU A 114 10.74 -3.52 -5.70
CA LEU A 114 10.84 -4.98 -5.77
C LEU A 114 10.19 -5.50 -7.05
N LEU A 115 8.95 -5.10 -7.34
CA LEU A 115 8.22 -5.62 -8.50
C LEU A 115 8.81 -5.15 -9.84
N ALA A 116 9.66 -4.13 -9.87
CA ALA A 116 10.47 -3.78 -11.05
C ALA A 116 11.26 -4.99 -11.62
N PHE A 117 11.58 -5.97 -10.78
CA PHE A 117 12.30 -7.19 -11.12
C PHE A 117 11.40 -8.44 -11.28
N SER A 118 10.08 -8.23 -11.25
CA SER A 118 9.06 -9.27 -11.43
C SER A 118 8.45 -9.27 -12.83
N ALA A 119 7.57 -10.24 -13.09
CA ALA A 119 6.80 -10.33 -14.33
C ALA A 119 5.64 -9.32 -14.44
N TRP A 120 5.57 -8.26 -13.62
CA TRP A 120 4.48 -7.28 -13.65
C TRP A 120 4.45 -6.36 -14.89
N GLY A 121 5.48 -6.46 -15.74
CA GLY A 121 5.51 -5.84 -17.07
C GLY A 121 5.15 -6.80 -18.21
N SER A 122 4.91 -8.08 -17.92
CA SER A 122 4.85 -9.14 -18.94
C SER A 122 3.55 -9.16 -19.76
N SER A 123 2.49 -8.52 -19.27
CA SER A 123 1.19 -8.44 -19.95
C SER A 123 0.63 -7.02 -19.90
N TYR A 124 -0.33 -6.73 -20.80
CA TYR A 124 -1.07 -5.46 -20.82
C TYR A 124 -0.15 -4.23 -20.78
N SER A 125 0.97 -4.29 -21.49
CA SER A 125 2.03 -3.27 -21.47
C SER A 125 2.54 -2.98 -22.88
N VAL A 126 3.05 -1.77 -23.08
CA VAL A 126 3.78 -1.41 -24.30
C VAL A 126 5.00 -2.34 -24.47
N ASP A 127 5.72 -2.61 -23.39
CA ASP A 127 6.94 -3.42 -23.43
C ASP A 127 6.68 -4.87 -23.84
N SER A 128 5.58 -5.49 -23.36
CA SER A 128 5.26 -6.87 -23.75
C SER A 128 4.91 -6.98 -25.23
N ARG A 129 4.23 -5.97 -25.78
CA ARG A 129 3.91 -5.88 -27.22
C ARG A 129 5.13 -5.63 -28.08
N ARG A 130 6.22 -5.12 -27.51
CA ARG A 130 7.51 -4.92 -28.19
C ARG A 130 8.50 -6.07 -27.98
N GLY A 131 8.09 -7.14 -27.30
CA GLY A 131 8.94 -8.31 -27.02
C GLY A 131 10.02 -8.06 -25.97
N SER A 132 9.96 -6.97 -25.21
CA SER A 132 11.00 -6.58 -24.24
C SER A 132 10.69 -6.95 -22.79
N ALA A 133 9.58 -7.65 -22.55
CA ALA A 133 9.05 -7.93 -21.20
C ALA A 133 9.23 -9.41 -20.82
N ASP A 134 10.45 -9.93 -20.85
CA ASP A 134 10.71 -11.28 -20.34
C ASP A 134 11.39 -11.25 -18.97
N LEU A 135 10.57 -11.41 -17.93
CA LEU A 135 10.96 -11.78 -16.57
C LEU A 135 10.02 -12.88 -16.05
N SER A 136 9.46 -13.68 -16.96
CA SER A 136 8.31 -14.56 -16.71
C SER A 136 8.56 -15.72 -15.74
N GLY A 137 9.78 -15.86 -15.19
CA GLY A 137 10.17 -16.92 -14.25
C GLY A 137 10.55 -16.47 -12.82
N ASN A 138 10.53 -15.17 -12.48
CA ASN A 138 11.02 -14.70 -11.17
C ASN A 138 9.98 -14.82 -10.04
N SER A 139 9.59 -16.06 -9.71
CA SER A 139 8.64 -16.38 -8.62
C SER A 139 9.14 -15.99 -7.22
N TRP A 140 10.44 -15.71 -7.07
CA TRP A 140 11.05 -15.29 -5.81
C TRP A 140 10.71 -13.85 -5.42
N VAL A 141 10.41 -12.95 -6.37
CA VAL A 141 10.20 -11.53 -6.07
C VAL A 141 8.93 -11.29 -5.23
N PRO A 142 7.76 -11.88 -5.56
CA PRO A 142 6.60 -11.83 -4.67
C PRO A 142 6.87 -12.42 -3.28
N ARG A 143 7.77 -13.41 -3.19
CA ARG A 143 8.18 -13.99 -1.91
C ARG A 143 9.01 -13.01 -1.08
N CYS A 144 9.94 -12.30 -1.70
CA CYS A 144 10.67 -11.22 -1.03
C CYS A 144 9.74 -10.11 -0.56
N LEU A 145 8.73 -9.75 -1.35
CA LEU A 145 7.71 -8.79 -0.93
C LEU A 145 6.89 -9.30 0.28
N ALA A 146 6.54 -10.59 0.31
CA ALA A 146 5.84 -11.21 1.43
C ALA A 146 6.69 -11.22 2.71
N VAL A 147 7.98 -11.54 2.60
CA VAL A 147 8.92 -11.48 3.72
C VAL A 147 9.13 -10.04 4.20
N ALA A 148 9.30 -9.07 3.28
CA ALA A 148 9.43 -7.66 3.63
C ALA A 148 8.19 -7.14 4.39
N LEU A 149 6.99 -7.52 3.94
CA LEU A 149 5.76 -7.24 4.68
C LEU A 149 5.78 -7.88 6.07
N GLY A 150 6.14 -9.16 6.17
CA GLY A 150 6.24 -9.86 7.43
C GLY A 150 7.23 -9.22 8.40
N VAL A 151 8.39 -8.75 7.91
CA VAL A 151 9.37 -8.04 8.74
C VAL A 151 8.81 -6.71 9.25
N GLY A 152 8.20 -5.89 8.39
CA GLY A 152 7.65 -4.62 8.84
C GLY A 152 6.47 -4.78 9.81
N MET A 153 5.63 -5.81 9.62
CA MET A 153 4.60 -6.16 10.60
C MET A 153 5.18 -6.68 11.90
N LEU A 154 6.21 -7.54 11.84
CA LEU A 154 6.89 -8.04 13.04
C LEU A 154 7.49 -6.89 13.85
N THR A 155 8.11 -5.89 13.22
CA THR A 155 8.65 -4.73 13.93
C THR A 155 7.56 -3.91 14.62
N ALA A 156 6.39 -3.79 14.01
CA ALA A 156 5.24 -3.12 14.62
C ALA A 156 4.64 -3.93 15.78
N GLY A 157 4.65 -5.26 15.70
CA GLY A 157 4.19 -6.14 16.78
C GLY A 157 5.19 -6.19 17.94
N LEU A 158 6.50 -6.22 17.66
CA LEU A 158 7.54 -6.23 18.69
C LEU A 158 7.54 -4.94 19.51
N SER A 159 7.26 -3.78 18.92
CA SER A 159 7.13 -2.54 19.69
C SER A 159 5.93 -2.56 20.64
N LYS A 160 4.82 -3.19 20.25
CA LYS A 160 3.64 -3.40 21.12
C LYS A 160 3.92 -4.38 22.25
N VAL A 161 4.60 -5.49 21.95
CA VAL A 161 5.04 -6.45 22.97
C VAL A 161 5.92 -5.76 24.01
N HIS A 162 6.92 -4.97 23.57
CA HIS A 162 7.77 -4.20 24.49
C HIS A 162 7.01 -3.10 25.22
N GLY A 163 5.98 -2.53 24.61
CA GLY A 163 5.10 -1.53 25.19
C GLY A 163 4.07 -2.08 26.18
N GLY A 164 4.14 -3.37 26.55
CA GLY A 164 3.28 -3.96 27.58
C GLY A 164 1.91 -4.44 27.10
N TRP A 165 1.66 -4.54 25.79
CA TRP A 165 0.35 -4.96 25.24
C TRP A 165 -0.03 -6.42 25.54
N LEU A 166 0.85 -7.21 26.19
CA LEU A 166 0.53 -8.55 26.68
C LEU A 166 0.13 -8.56 28.16
N ASP A 167 0.27 -7.43 28.85
CA ASP A 167 -0.18 -7.27 30.23
C ASP A 167 -1.69 -7.03 30.25
N TRP A 168 -2.39 -7.96 30.90
CA TRP A 168 -3.85 -7.97 31.03
C TRP A 168 -4.44 -6.71 31.71
N SER A 169 -3.60 -5.94 32.41
CA SER A 169 -4.00 -4.70 33.06
C SER A 169 -3.87 -3.47 32.17
N SER A 170 -3.23 -3.58 31.00
CA SER A 170 -2.84 -2.44 30.18
C SER A 170 -4.00 -1.85 29.37
N GLN A 171 -4.88 -2.70 28.83
CA GLN A 171 -5.92 -2.38 27.85
C GLN A 171 -5.39 -1.43 26.79
N ALA A 172 -4.23 -1.75 26.21
CA ALA A 172 -3.40 -0.83 25.45
C ALA A 172 -4.12 -0.21 24.25
N THR A 173 -4.96 -0.98 23.56
CA THR A 173 -5.83 -0.49 22.47
C THR A 173 -6.82 0.56 22.97
N TYR A 174 -7.44 0.34 24.13
CA TYR A 174 -8.34 1.31 24.76
C TYR A 174 -7.58 2.56 25.22
N GLY A 175 -6.44 2.36 25.90
CA GLY A 175 -5.56 3.44 26.34
C GLY A 175 -5.11 4.32 25.18
N TYR A 176 -4.80 3.74 24.02
CA TYR A 176 -4.49 4.49 22.81
C TYR A 176 -5.66 5.36 22.34
N ALA A 177 -6.89 4.83 22.35
CA ALA A 177 -8.10 5.59 21.99
C ALA A 177 -8.32 6.78 22.94
N ILE A 178 -8.18 6.57 24.24
CA ILE A 178 -8.31 7.60 25.28
C ILE A 178 -7.22 8.65 25.19
N ILE A 179 -5.94 8.27 25.05
CA ILE A 179 -4.84 9.23 24.90
C ILE A 179 -5.07 10.12 23.68
N ARG A 180 -5.57 9.55 22.59
CA ARG A 180 -5.81 10.31 21.36
C ARG A 180 -6.95 11.33 21.53
N GLU A 181 -8.07 10.92 22.12
CA GLU A 181 -9.23 11.80 22.38
C GLU A 181 -8.92 12.84 23.46
N ASP A 182 -8.54 12.38 24.65
CA ASP A 182 -8.57 13.17 25.89
C ASP A 182 -7.25 13.90 26.17
N VAL A 183 -6.11 13.37 25.70
CA VAL A 183 -4.78 13.94 25.99
C VAL A 183 -4.25 14.74 24.80
N LEU A 184 -4.30 14.17 23.60
CA LEU A 184 -3.77 14.80 22.40
C LEU A 184 -4.78 15.74 21.72
N ASN A 185 -6.01 15.88 22.26
CA ASN A 185 -7.11 16.65 21.67
C ASN A 185 -7.24 16.40 20.16
N THR A 186 -7.04 15.16 19.74
CA THR A 186 -7.11 14.76 18.35
C THR A 186 -8.37 13.91 18.23
N PRO A 187 -9.54 14.51 17.95
CA PRO A 187 -10.80 13.78 18.03
C PRO A 187 -10.69 12.48 17.25
N LEU A 188 -11.03 11.39 17.92
CA LEU A 188 -11.44 10.19 17.25
C LEU A 188 -12.54 10.62 16.29
N ASP A 189 -12.31 10.44 14.99
CA ASP A 189 -13.35 10.83 14.05
C ASP A 189 -14.61 10.00 14.29
N GLY A 190 -15.76 10.48 13.79
CA GLY A 190 -17.06 9.86 14.05
C GLY A 190 -17.22 8.41 13.59
N SER A 191 -16.18 7.78 13.03
CA SER A 191 -16.14 6.36 12.74
C SER A 191 -15.59 5.49 13.89
N ALA A 192 -14.96 6.07 14.91
CA ALA A 192 -14.50 5.38 16.13
C ALA A 192 -15.68 5.07 17.07
N MET A 193 -16.52 4.12 16.68
CA MET A 193 -17.80 3.86 17.32
C MET A 193 -17.70 3.10 18.65
N TRP A 194 -16.53 2.54 18.97
CA TRP A 194 -16.37 1.54 20.04
C TRP A 194 -15.70 2.10 21.29
N TRP A 195 -15.14 3.31 21.25
CA TRP A 195 -14.49 3.92 22.41
C TRP A 195 -15.38 3.99 23.67
N PRO A 196 -16.72 4.18 23.60
CA PRO A 196 -17.55 4.21 24.80
C PRO A 196 -17.73 2.84 25.48
N ILE A 197 -17.31 1.74 24.84
CA ILE A 197 -17.46 0.39 25.38
C ILE A 197 -16.39 0.16 26.45
N ASN A 198 -16.79 0.16 27.72
CA ASN A 198 -15.89 -0.12 28.84
C ASN A 198 -15.96 -1.59 29.26
N HIS A 199 -15.27 -2.48 28.52
CA HIS A 199 -15.21 -3.90 28.84
C HIS A 199 -13.76 -4.43 28.76
N PRO A 200 -13.07 -4.66 29.89
CA PRO A 200 -11.64 -4.99 29.92
C PRO A 200 -11.25 -6.18 29.05
N VAL A 201 -12.03 -7.26 29.12
CA VAL A 201 -11.75 -8.48 28.32
C VAL A 201 -11.81 -8.21 26.83
N LEU A 202 -12.70 -7.30 26.38
CA LEU A 202 -12.82 -6.99 24.95
C LEU A 202 -11.54 -6.33 24.45
N TRP A 203 -11.04 -5.35 25.21
CA TRP A 203 -9.84 -4.58 24.86
C TRP A 203 -8.58 -5.45 24.90
N GLU A 204 -8.44 -6.29 25.92
CA GLU A 204 -7.33 -7.24 25.99
C GLU A 204 -7.35 -8.24 24.82
N LEU A 205 -8.54 -8.77 24.46
CA LEU A 205 -8.67 -9.63 23.28
C LEU A 205 -8.23 -8.91 22.00
N MET A 206 -8.46 -7.60 21.88
CA MET A 206 -7.97 -6.79 20.76
C MET A 206 -6.44 -6.60 20.79
N ASP A 207 -5.85 -6.43 21.97
CA ASP A 207 -4.40 -6.33 22.14
C ASP A 207 -3.70 -7.61 21.69
N TYR A 208 -4.14 -8.77 22.20
CA TYR A 208 -3.63 -10.07 21.79
C TYR A 208 -3.87 -10.33 20.30
N ALA A 209 -5.06 -10.02 19.78
CA ALA A 209 -5.36 -10.19 18.35
C ALA A 209 -4.43 -9.34 17.48
N THR A 210 -4.15 -8.10 17.88
CA THR A 210 -3.22 -7.21 17.17
C THR A 210 -1.81 -7.80 17.13
N ILE A 211 -1.29 -8.26 18.27
CA ILE A 211 0.05 -8.88 18.36
C ILE A 211 0.12 -10.15 17.51
N VAL A 212 -0.88 -11.04 17.61
CA VAL A 212 -0.92 -12.29 16.83
C VAL A 212 -0.95 -11.98 15.34
N MET A 213 -1.73 -10.99 14.91
CA MET A 213 -1.82 -10.59 13.50
C MET A 213 -0.50 -9.99 13.01
N GLU A 214 0.12 -9.07 13.75
CA GLU A 214 1.34 -8.40 13.32
C GLU A 214 2.57 -9.32 13.36
N CYS A 215 2.77 -10.05 14.46
CA CYS A 215 3.89 -10.98 14.62
C CYS A 215 3.69 -12.26 13.80
N GLY A 216 2.45 -12.68 13.54
CA GLY A 216 2.14 -13.93 12.83
C GLY A 216 2.42 -13.86 11.33
N VAL A 217 2.45 -12.68 10.72
CA VAL A 217 2.58 -12.53 9.25
C VAL A 217 3.92 -13.05 8.73
N ILE A 218 5.02 -12.89 9.48
CA ILE A 218 6.33 -13.41 9.06
C ILE A 218 6.35 -14.95 9.02
N LEU A 219 5.69 -15.60 9.98
CA LEU A 219 5.54 -17.05 10.00
C LEU A 219 4.59 -17.51 8.90
N ALA A 220 3.50 -16.76 8.69
CA ALA A 220 2.55 -17.01 7.62
C ALA A 220 3.22 -16.89 6.24
N ALA A 221 4.17 -15.97 6.06
CA ALA A 221 4.92 -15.81 4.82
C ALA A 221 5.72 -17.08 4.44
N LEU A 222 5.94 -18.03 5.36
CA LEU A 222 6.57 -19.32 5.05
C LEU A 222 5.66 -20.27 4.25
N SER A 223 4.34 -20.09 4.30
CA SER A 223 3.35 -20.92 3.61
C SER A 223 2.35 -20.05 2.87
N TRP A 224 2.24 -20.21 1.54
CA TRP A 224 1.30 -19.38 0.78
C TRP A 224 -0.11 -19.46 1.32
N ARG A 225 -0.59 -20.66 1.69
CA ARG A 225 -1.93 -20.81 2.28
C ARG A 225 -2.11 -19.97 3.55
N LEU A 226 -1.14 -20.02 4.48
CA LEU A 226 -1.22 -19.24 5.71
C LEU A 226 -1.09 -17.74 5.42
N PHE A 227 -0.22 -17.36 4.48
CA PHE A 227 -0.05 -15.98 4.06
C PHE A 227 -1.35 -15.38 3.51
N TYR A 228 -2.09 -16.10 2.67
CA TYR A 228 -3.40 -15.63 2.18
C TYR A 228 -4.43 -15.46 3.30
N VAL A 229 -4.45 -16.37 4.28
CA VAL A 229 -5.30 -16.24 5.47
C VAL A 229 -4.89 -15.00 6.26
N ALA A 230 -3.59 -14.77 6.45
CA ALA A 230 -3.08 -13.60 7.15
C ALA A 230 -3.42 -12.30 6.41
N LEU A 231 -3.26 -12.23 5.09
CA LEU A 231 -3.64 -11.04 4.29
C LEU A 231 -5.14 -10.76 4.36
N ALA A 232 -5.97 -11.80 4.32
CA ALA A 232 -7.41 -11.67 4.45
C ALA A 232 -7.79 -11.15 5.85
N GLY A 233 -7.18 -11.71 6.90
CA GLY A 233 -7.32 -11.23 8.27
C GLY A 233 -6.86 -9.79 8.44
N LEU A 234 -5.69 -9.42 7.88
CA LEU A 234 -5.16 -8.06 7.92
C LEU A 234 -6.07 -7.06 7.20
N SER A 235 -6.70 -7.46 6.10
CA SER A 235 -7.63 -6.60 5.38
C SER A 235 -8.88 -6.30 6.22
N VAL A 236 -9.39 -7.29 6.97
CA VAL A 236 -10.48 -7.08 7.94
C VAL A 236 -10.00 -6.27 9.14
N PHE A 237 -8.78 -6.53 9.62
CA PHE A 237 -8.14 -5.79 10.72
C PHE A 237 -8.08 -4.29 10.43
N HIS A 238 -7.78 -3.85 9.20
CA HIS A 238 -7.81 -2.42 8.85
C HIS A 238 -9.21 -1.80 8.93
N VAL A 239 -10.26 -2.55 8.60
CA VAL A 239 -11.65 -2.08 8.80
C VAL A 239 -11.94 -1.96 10.30
N ILE A 240 -11.53 -2.94 11.10
CA ILE A 240 -11.72 -2.91 12.56
C ILE A 240 -10.94 -1.75 13.18
N ALA A 241 -9.66 -1.57 12.84
CA ALA A 241 -8.84 -0.46 13.32
C ALA A 241 -9.46 0.90 12.95
N ARG A 242 -10.07 1.00 11.76
CA ARG A 242 -10.84 2.18 11.38
C ARG A 242 -12.06 2.40 12.27
N VAL A 243 -12.89 1.37 12.48
CA VAL A 243 -14.13 1.47 13.27
C VAL A 243 -13.88 1.64 14.78
N VAL A 244 -12.76 1.11 15.28
CA VAL A 244 -12.47 1.14 16.72
C VAL A 244 -11.61 2.34 17.10
N LEU A 245 -10.54 2.60 16.34
CA LEU A 245 -9.53 3.60 16.68
C LEU A 245 -9.60 4.84 15.78
N GLY A 246 -10.43 4.85 14.73
CA GLY A 246 -10.49 5.98 13.79
C GLY A 246 -9.18 6.19 13.04
N ILE A 247 -8.36 5.14 12.85
CA ILE A 247 -7.06 5.22 12.14
C ILE A 247 -7.11 4.51 10.79
N LEU A 248 -6.25 4.93 9.86
CA LEU A 248 -6.20 4.42 8.49
C LEU A 248 -4.75 4.02 8.15
N PHE A 249 -4.55 2.79 7.67
CA PHE A 249 -3.25 2.32 7.16
C PHE A 249 -3.37 1.81 5.71
N PRO A 250 -3.76 2.70 4.77
CA PRO A 250 -4.18 2.30 3.43
C PRO A 250 -3.03 1.82 2.55
N TYR A 251 -1.80 2.25 2.82
CA TYR A 251 -0.61 1.90 2.03
C TYR A 251 -0.26 0.41 2.12
N ASN A 252 -0.54 -0.23 3.27
CA ASN A 252 -0.35 -1.66 3.44
C ASN A 252 -1.24 -2.47 2.51
N LEU A 253 -2.44 -1.95 2.20
CA LEU A 253 -3.38 -2.63 1.31
C LEU A 253 -2.84 -2.78 -0.11
N MET A 254 -2.02 -1.83 -0.58
CA MET A 254 -1.37 -1.97 -1.89
C MET A 254 -0.37 -3.11 -1.92
N VAL A 255 0.28 -3.42 -0.80
CA VAL A 255 1.11 -4.62 -0.70
C VAL A 255 0.24 -5.87 -0.80
N TYR A 256 -0.90 -5.89 -0.11
CA TYR A 256 -1.79 -7.06 -0.11
C TYR A 256 -2.39 -7.29 -1.50
N ALA A 257 -2.74 -6.20 -2.18
CA ALA A 257 -3.24 -6.16 -3.54
C ALA A 257 -2.26 -6.80 -4.56
N ALA A 258 -0.95 -6.77 -4.30
CA ALA A 258 0.03 -7.47 -5.13
C ALA A 258 -0.17 -9.00 -5.14
N PHE A 259 -0.83 -9.54 -4.13
CA PHE A 259 -1.11 -10.96 -3.97
C PHE A 259 -2.52 -11.35 -4.37
N VAL A 260 -3.32 -10.45 -4.94
CA VAL A 260 -4.67 -10.78 -5.42
C VAL A 260 -4.58 -11.46 -6.80
N PRO A 261 -5.29 -12.58 -7.03
CA PRO A 261 -5.34 -13.23 -8.34
C PRO A 261 -6.29 -12.48 -9.30
N TRP A 262 -5.88 -11.27 -9.70
CA TRP A 262 -6.67 -10.33 -10.51
C TRP A 262 -7.24 -10.92 -11.80
N SER A 263 -6.52 -11.83 -12.45
CA SER A 263 -6.95 -12.47 -13.70
C SER A 263 -8.18 -13.36 -13.55
N ARG A 264 -8.51 -13.78 -12.32
CA ARG A 264 -9.72 -14.57 -12.03
C ARG A 264 -10.98 -13.71 -11.88
N TRP A 265 -10.83 -12.39 -11.91
CA TRP A 265 -11.94 -11.46 -11.73
C TRP A 265 -12.50 -11.08 -13.10
N SER A 266 -13.75 -11.50 -13.37
CA SER A 266 -14.42 -11.32 -14.66
C SER A 266 -14.68 -9.86 -15.05
N ALA A 267 -14.60 -8.93 -14.09
CA ALA A 267 -14.87 -7.50 -14.33
C ALA A 267 -13.74 -6.78 -15.07
N VAL A 268 -12.54 -7.35 -15.17
CA VAL A 268 -11.40 -6.71 -15.83
C VAL A 268 -11.46 -6.94 -17.34
N PRO A 269 -11.60 -5.90 -18.18
CA PRO A 269 -11.74 -6.04 -19.63
C PRO A 269 -10.36 -6.26 -20.28
N VAL A 270 -9.75 -7.42 -20.04
CA VAL A 270 -8.38 -7.77 -20.46
C VAL A 270 -8.15 -7.58 -21.97
N ASP A 271 -9.13 -7.90 -22.81
CA ASP A 271 -9.03 -7.72 -24.26
C ASP A 271 -8.91 -6.24 -24.66
N ARG A 272 -9.57 -5.34 -23.92
CA ARG A 272 -9.47 -3.90 -24.17
C ARG A 272 -8.11 -3.36 -23.75
N LEU A 273 -7.58 -3.84 -22.63
CA LEU A 273 -6.24 -3.50 -22.16
C LEU A 273 -5.18 -3.96 -23.17
N ASP A 274 -5.33 -5.16 -23.71
CA ASP A 274 -4.43 -5.71 -24.71
C ASP A 274 -4.46 -4.94 -26.03
N LYS A 275 -5.66 -4.60 -26.53
CA LYS A 275 -5.82 -3.75 -27.71
C LYS A 275 -5.23 -2.35 -27.50
N LEU A 276 -5.43 -1.76 -26.32
CA LEU A 276 -4.85 -0.47 -25.97
C LEU A 276 -3.32 -0.54 -25.96
N ALA A 277 -2.75 -1.56 -25.30
CA ALA A 277 -1.31 -1.77 -25.27
C ALA A 277 -0.71 -1.92 -26.68
N ALA A 278 -1.37 -2.65 -27.58
CA ALA A 278 -0.94 -2.80 -28.97
C ALA A 278 -0.94 -1.46 -29.74
N ARG A 279 -2.00 -0.65 -29.60
CA ARG A 279 -2.09 0.69 -30.21
C ARG A 279 -1.02 1.65 -29.67
N LEU A 280 -0.75 1.60 -28.37
CA LEU A 280 0.32 2.38 -27.77
C LEU A 280 1.69 1.86 -28.24
N ALA A 281 1.88 0.55 -28.41
CA ALA A 281 3.13 -0.01 -28.92
C ALA A 281 3.44 0.40 -30.38
N SER A 282 2.42 0.64 -31.21
CA SER A 282 2.59 1.03 -32.61
C SER A 282 2.92 2.51 -32.82
N SER A 283 2.71 3.40 -31.84
CA SER A 283 2.90 4.85 -32.03
C SER A 283 3.58 5.54 -30.84
N LEU A 284 4.74 6.17 -31.07
CA LEU A 284 5.43 6.96 -30.05
C LEU A 284 4.62 8.18 -29.62
N TRP A 285 3.99 8.87 -30.56
CA TRP A 285 3.16 10.04 -30.29
C TRP A 285 1.96 9.69 -29.41
N MET A 286 1.30 8.55 -29.66
CA MET A 286 0.21 8.11 -28.79
C MET A 286 0.70 7.79 -27.38
N ARG A 287 1.86 7.15 -27.22
CA ARG A 287 2.45 6.88 -25.89
C ARG A 287 2.72 8.17 -25.15
N ALA A 288 3.36 9.14 -25.82
CA ALA A 288 3.68 10.43 -25.24
C ALA A 288 2.40 11.16 -24.84
N ALA A 289 1.44 11.31 -25.76
CA ALA A 289 0.19 11.99 -25.51
C ALA A 289 -0.61 11.37 -24.35
N VAL A 290 -0.78 10.05 -24.33
CA VAL A 290 -1.51 9.36 -23.25
C VAL A 290 -0.78 9.49 -21.92
N SER A 291 0.55 9.34 -21.90
CA SER A 291 1.33 9.51 -20.66
C SER A 291 1.24 10.95 -20.13
N THR A 292 1.34 11.94 -21.03
CA THR A 292 1.19 13.35 -20.67
C THR A 292 -0.20 13.63 -20.12
N VAL A 293 -1.27 13.16 -20.75
CA VAL A 293 -2.64 13.36 -20.24
C VAL A 293 -2.80 12.75 -18.85
N ILE A 294 -2.38 11.49 -18.64
CA ILE A 294 -2.47 10.83 -17.34
C ILE A 294 -1.66 11.60 -16.28
N ALA A 295 -0.43 11.99 -16.62
CA ALA A 295 0.46 12.72 -15.71
C ALA A 295 -0.10 14.11 -15.36
N SER A 296 -0.65 14.84 -16.35
CA SER A 296 -1.28 16.14 -16.16
C SER A 296 -2.51 16.03 -15.27
N VAL A 297 -3.36 15.01 -15.45
CA VAL A 297 -4.49 14.75 -14.54
C VAL A 297 -4.00 14.46 -13.12
N GLY A 298 -2.96 13.63 -12.97
CA GLY A 298 -2.34 13.37 -11.66
C GLY A 298 -1.82 14.64 -10.99
N LEU A 299 -1.14 15.50 -11.75
CA LEU A 299 -0.60 16.76 -11.24
C LEU A 299 -1.70 17.77 -10.90
N LEU A 300 -2.77 17.83 -11.69
CA LEU A 300 -3.95 18.64 -11.39
C LEU A 300 -4.63 18.16 -10.10
N LEU A 301 -4.74 16.84 -9.89
CA LEU A 301 -5.24 16.30 -8.63
C LEU A 301 -4.33 16.71 -7.47
N VAL A 302 -3.00 16.67 -7.62
CA VAL A 302 -2.08 17.15 -6.58
C VAL A 302 -2.33 18.62 -6.23
N ALA A 303 -2.48 19.47 -7.24
CA ALA A 303 -2.65 20.92 -7.06
C ALA A 303 -4.04 21.32 -6.54
N LEU A 304 -5.10 20.65 -6.99
CA LEU A 304 -6.47 21.15 -6.87
C LEU A 304 -7.40 20.23 -6.06
N ARG A 305 -6.95 19.02 -5.66
CA ARG A 305 -7.85 18.12 -4.91
C ARG A 305 -8.22 18.73 -3.55
N PRO A 306 -9.49 18.62 -3.14
CA PRO A 306 -9.91 19.02 -1.81
C PRO A 306 -9.31 18.08 -0.75
N GLU A 307 -9.21 18.56 0.49
CA GLU A 307 -8.58 17.84 1.60
C GLU A 307 -9.22 16.46 1.88
N TRP A 308 -10.54 16.35 1.68
CA TRP A 308 -11.28 15.11 1.89
C TRP A 308 -11.01 14.02 0.83
N PHE A 309 -10.46 14.38 -0.34
CA PHE A 309 -10.35 13.46 -1.47
C PHE A 309 -9.51 12.22 -1.16
N VAL A 310 -8.30 12.42 -0.64
CA VAL A 310 -7.37 11.32 -0.35
C VAL A 310 -7.89 10.42 0.79
N PRO A 311 -8.38 10.95 1.93
CA PRO A 311 -9.06 10.15 2.94
C PRO A 311 -10.22 9.30 2.38
N THR A 312 -11.03 9.85 1.46
CA THR A 312 -12.11 9.08 0.82
C THR A 312 -11.57 7.93 -0.02
N VAL A 313 -10.51 8.15 -0.82
CA VAL A 313 -9.87 7.07 -1.59
C VAL A 313 -9.33 5.97 -0.66
N TYR A 314 -8.72 6.35 0.46
CA TYR A 314 -8.22 5.41 1.47
C TYR A 314 -9.35 4.60 2.13
N LEU A 315 -10.45 5.25 2.49
CA LEU A 315 -11.61 4.58 3.07
C LEU A 315 -12.21 3.56 2.08
N ILE A 316 -12.40 3.95 0.83
CA ILE A 316 -12.90 3.05 -0.23
C ILE A 316 -11.98 1.85 -0.38
N ALA A 317 -10.65 2.06 -0.42
CA ALA A 317 -9.68 0.98 -0.52
C ALA A 317 -9.77 0.00 0.67
N ILE A 318 -9.89 0.52 1.90
CA ILE A 318 -10.05 -0.30 3.12
C ILE A 318 -11.34 -1.10 3.09
N LEU A 319 -12.46 -0.50 2.71
CA LEU A 319 -13.75 -1.19 2.66
C LEU A 319 -13.76 -2.30 1.61
N ILE A 320 -13.22 -2.03 0.41
CA ILE A 320 -13.08 -3.04 -0.65
C ILE A 320 -12.17 -4.19 -0.17
N ALA A 321 -11.00 -3.87 0.38
CA ALA A 321 -10.07 -4.88 0.87
C ALA A 321 -10.68 -5.73 1.99
N GLY A 322 -11.35 -5.11 2.95
CA GLY A 322 -12.05 -5.79 4.05
C GLY A 322 -13.15 -6.72 3.55
N ALA A 323 -13.96 -6.28 2.58
CA ALA A 323 -15.01 -7.11 1.98
C ALA A 323 -14.43 -8.34 1.26
N ILE A 324 -13.34 -8.16 0.49
CA ILE A 324 -12.62 -9.26 -0.18
C ILE A 324 -12.04 -10.23 0.84
N GLY A 325 -11.36 -9.71 1.86
CA GLY A 325 -10.76 -10.50 2.93
C GLY A 325 -11.80 -11.33 3.69
N LEU A 326 -12.91 -10.70 4.09
CA LEU A 326 -14.01 -11.37 4.77
C LEU A 326 -14.63 -12.47 3.89
N GLY A 327 -14.90 -12.16 2.62
CA GLY A 327 -15.43 -13.15 1.66
C GLY A 327 -14.50 -14.37 1.50
N TYR A 328 -13.19 -14.13 1.46
CA TYR A 328 -12.20 -15.22 1.43
C TYR A 328 -12.26 -16.09 2.68
N LEU A 329 -12.25 -15.49 3.87
CA LEU A 329 -12.30 -16.21 5.15
C LEU A 329 -13.59 -17.04 5.29
N VAL A 330 -14.74 -16.46 4.96
CA VAL A 330 -16.04 -17.16 4.96
C VAL A 330 -16.01 -18.34 4.00
N SER A 331 -15.43 -18.19 2.81
CA SER A 331 -15.34 -19.27 1.83
C SER A 331 -14.53 -20.48 2.34
N LEU A 332 -13.50 -20.25 3.16
CA LEU A 332 -12.71 -21.33 3.77
C LEU A 332 -13.55 -22.13 4.78
N ILE A 333 -14.35 -21.45 5.59
CA ILE A 333 -15.25 -22.09 6.59
C ILE A 333 -16.30 -22.95 5.87
N VAL A 334 -16.95 -22.40 4.84
CA VAL A 334 -17.98 -23.11 4.07
C VAL A 334 -17.40 -24.36 3.40
N ARG A 335 -16.20 -24.27 2.81
CA ARG A 335 -15.53 -25.41 2.15
C ARG A 335 -15.02 -26.48 3.14
N ALA A 336 -14.83 -26.15 4.42
CA ALA A 336 -14.40 -27.10 5.44
C ALA A 336 -15.55 -27.99 5.95
N ARG A 337 -16.79 -27.49 5.94
CA ARG A 337 -17.97 -28.22 6.46
C ARG A 337 -18.23 -29.61 5.84
N PRO A 338 -18.13 -29.84 4.52
CA PRO A 338 -18.43 -31.15 3.92
C PRO A 338 -17.46 -32.27 4.33
N ARG A 339 -16.28 -31.93 4.86
CA ARG A 339 -15.27 -32.92 5.30
C ARG A 339 -15.48 -33.41 6.73
N LEU A 340 -16.19 -32.64 7.57
CA LEU A 340 -16.47 -32.98 8.96
C LEU A 340 -17.77 -33.80 9.13
N VAL A 341 -18.69 -33.72 8.16
CA VAL A 341 -19.96 -34.48 8.18
C VAL A 341 -19.80 -35.90 7.61
N ARG A 342 -18.61 -36.25 7.08
CA ARG A 342 -18.30 -37.58 6.52
C ARG A 342 -17.29 -38.37 7.35
N GLN A 343 -17.03 -37.95 8.59
CA GLN A 343 -16.27 -38.70 9.60
C GLN A 343 -17.21 -39.13 10.72
#